data_AF-A0AAD1EMW4-F1
#
_entry.id   AF-A0AAD1EMW4-F1
#
_cell.length_a   1.000
_cell.length_b   1.000
_cell.length_c   1.000
_cell.angle_alpha   90.00
_cell.angle_beta   90.00
_cell.angle_gamma   90.00
#
_symmetry.space_group_name_H-M   'P 1'
#
loop_
_entity.id
_entity.type
_entity.pdbx_description
1 polymer ?
#
loop_
_entity_poly.entity_id
_entity_poly.type
_entity_poly.pdbx_seq_one_letter_code
_entity_poly.pdbx_strand_id
1 'polypeptide(L)'
;MTEHDVPLITVPLGRPVAVEALRYTAMYGLRPFPEALLILFDNGSYKIVSEGEDHFGSYVSATGPGEALRHIAFLSWPSADWDRNVASHTLTFEPETGAFIQTLRLPAQPVPHAQHGFAAAVEAPESVDLEASWDQVRVTYDAVFAGLLERATRH
;
A
#
# COMPACT_ATOMS: atom_id res chain seq x y z
N MET A 1 20.04 -27.17 -19.90
CA MET A 1 18.99 -26.27 -20.43
C MET A 1 19.63 -24.92 -20.58
N THR A 2 19.75 -24.42 -21.81
CA THR A 2 20.38 -23.13 -22.10
C THR A 2 19.42 -22.02 -21.73
N GLU A 3 19.88 -21.14 -20.86
CA GLU A 3 19.30 -19.85 -20.50
C GLU A 3 18.86 -19.15 -21.79
N HIS A 4 17.56 -19.15 -22.07
CA HIS A 4 17.02 -18.34 -23.15
C HIS A 4 17.14 -16.90 -22.68
N ASP A 5 17.66 -16.03 -23.55
CA ASP A 5 17.76 -14.61 -23.32
C ASP A 5 16.32 -14.07 -23.15
N VAL A 6 15.85 -13.99 -21.91
CA VAL A 6 14.50 -13.52 -21.59
C VAL A 6 14.49 -12.05 -21.95
N PRO A 7 13.59 -11.59 -22.84
CA PRO A 7 13.57 -10.19 -23.24
C PRO A 7 13.34 -9.30 -22.02
N LEU A 8 14.28 -8.38 -21.77
CA LEU A 8 14.13 -7.37 -20.75
C LEU A 8 13.14 -6.31 -21.24
N ILE A 9 12.03 -6.16 -20.51
CA ILE A 9 11.04 -5.10 -20.73
C ILE A 9 11.12 -4.12 -19.56
N THR A 10 11.40 -2.86 -19.86
CA THR A 10 11.35 -1.78 -18.86
C THR A 10 9.98 -1.13 -18.91
N VAL A 11 9.27 -1.15 -17.78
CA VAL A 11 8.00 -0.45 -17.60
C VAL A 11 8.23 0.68 -16.59
N PRO A 12 8.08 1.96 -16.98
CA PRO A 12 8.23 3.06 -16.03
C PRO A 12 7.09 3.02 -15.00
N LEU A 13 7.38 3.50 -13.79
CA LEU A 13 6.32 3.85 -12.85
C LEU A 13 5.50 5.00 -13.45
N GLY A 14 4.18 4.97 -13.23
CA GLY A 14 3.27 6.01 -13.71
C GLY A 14 3.38 7.29 -12.90
N ARG A 15 2.46 8.24 -13.12
CA ARG A 15 2.33 9.43 -12.27
C ARG A 15 1.47 9.10 -11.04
N PRO A 16 1.84 9.55 -9.84
CA PRO A 16 0.97 9.41 -8.66
C PRO A 16 -0.40 10.05 -8.93
N VAL A 17 -1.47 9.31 -8.64
CA VAL A 17 -2.87 9.77 -8.80
C VAL A 17 -3.66 9.73 -7.50
N ALA A 18 -3.22 8.94 -6.52
CA ALA A 18 -3.76 8.92 -5.18
C ALA A 18 -2.67 8.49 -4.20
N VAL A 19 -2.68 9.08 -3.01
CA VAL A 19 -1.78 8.73 -1.92
C VAL A 19 -2.59 8.61 -0.65
N GLU A 20 -2.49 7.47 0.03
CA GLU A 20 -3.18 7.20 1.30
C GLU A 20 -2.15 6.92 2.39
N ALA A 21 -2.22 7.67 3.48
CA ALA A 21 -1.58 7.27 4.73
C ALA A 21 -2.47 6.22 5.41
N LEU A 22 -1.89 5.09 5.79
CA LEU A 22 -2.57 4.00 6.46
C LEU A 22 -2.09 3.88 7.90
N ARG A 23 -3.01 3.63 8.83
CA ARG A 23 -2.70 3.22 10.19
C ARG A 23 -3.46 1.96 10.57
N TYR A 24 -2.75 0.85 10.74
CA TYR A 24 -3.30 -0.43 11.17
C TYR A 24 -3.53 -0.45 12.68
N THR A 25 -4.69 -0.95 13.12
CA THR A 25 -5.02 -1.19 14.54
C THR A 25 -5.11 -2.68 14.86
N ALA A 26 -5.32 -3.52 13.86
CA ALA A 26 -5.12 -4.97 13.93
C ALA A 26 -4.20 -5.44 12.81
N MET A 27 -3.11 -6.10 13.18
CA MET A 27 -2.07 -6.57 12.26
C MET A 27 -1.93 -8.09 12.32
N TYR A 28 -1.33 -8.65 11.27
CA TYR A 28 -0.97 -10.05 11.20
C TYR A 28 0.55 -10.23 11.34
N GLY A 29 0.96 -11.12 12.25
CA GLY A 29 2.33 -11.61 12.32
C GLY A 29 3.35 -10.68 12.98
N LEU A 30 4.63 -10.99 12.75
CA LEU A 30 5.79 -10.42 13.45
C LEU A 30 6.34 -9.13 12.82
N ARG A 31 5.72 -8.59 11.77
CA ARG A 31 6.07 -7.30 11.16
C ARG A 31 4.97 -6.26 11.47
N PRO A 32 4.88 -5.79 12.72
CA PRO A 32 3.81 -4.91 13.16
C PRO A 32 4.14 -3.46 12.82
N PHE A 33 4.25 -3.11 11.54
CA PHE A 33 4.45 -1.72 11.14
C PHE A 33 3.07 -1.06 11.12
N PRO A 34 2.73 -0.25 12.14
CA PRO A 34 1.36 0.23 12.31
C PRO A 34 1.01 1.27 11.26
N GLU A 35 1.97 1.74 10.47
CA GLU A 35 1.85 2.86 9.58
C GLU A 35 2.47 2.53 8.22
N ALA A 36 1.81 2.96 7.15
CA ALA A 36 2.33 2.84 5.78
C ALA A 36 1.85 4.01 4.92
N LEU A 37 2.57 4.32 3.85
CA LEU A 37 2.13 5.22 2.79
C LEU A 37 1.90 4.39 1.53
N LEU A 38 0.66 4.40 1.04
CA LEU A 38 0.24 3.75 -0.20
C LEU A 38 0.16 4.80 -1.31
N ILE A 39 0.82 4.55 -2.43
CA ILE A 39 0.89 5.44 -3.59
C ILE A 39 0.36 4.68 -4.80
N LEU A 40 -0.70 5.19 -5.43
CA LEU A 40 -1.29 4.63 -6.65
C LEU A 40 -0.85 5.44 -7.87
N PHE A 41 -0.47 4.78 -8.95
CA PHE A 41 -0.03 5.40 -10.18
C PHE A 41 -1.06 5.25 -11.32
N ASP A 42 -1.11 6.22 -12.23
CA ASP A 42 -2.04 6.27 -13.37
C ASP A 42 -1.97 5.08 -14.34
N ASN A 43 -0.89 4.30 -14.30
CA ASN A 43 -0.69 3.12 -15.15
C ASN A 43 -1.08 1.80 -14.46
N GLY A 44 -1.72 1.85 -13.29
CA GLY A 44 -2.12 0.66 -12.54
C GLY A 44 -1.01 0.00 -11.74
N SER A 45 0.15 0.64 -11.59
CA SER A 45 1.17 0.25 -10.60
C SER A 45 0.91 0.92 -9.25
N TYR A 46 1.47 0.37 -8.18
CA TYR A 46 1.47 1.03 -6.87
C TYR A 46 2.84 0.87 -6.20
N LYS A 47 3.10 1.74 -5.22
CA LYS A 47 4.17 1.61 -4.23
C LYS A 47 3.54 1.62 -2.84
N ILE A 48 4.02 0.78 -1.94
CA ILE A 48 3.74 0.92 -0.52
C ILE A 48 5.07 0.99 0.23
N VAL A 49 5.18 1.93 1.15
CA VAL A 49 6.36 2.11 2.00
C VAL A 49 5.93 2.18 3.46
N SER A 50 6.61 1.42 4.31
CA SER A 50 6.43 1.40 5.76
C SER A 50 7.79 1.21 6.42
N GLU A 51 7.83 1.13 7.74
CA GLU A 51 9.05 0.73 8.44
C GLU A 51 9.46 -0.67 7.93
N GLY A 52 10.59 -0.81 7.26
CA GLY A 52 11.08 -2.12 6.80
C GLY A 52 10.37 -2.75 5.60
N GLU A 53 9.37 -2.11 4.98
CA GLU A 53 8.82 -2.53 3.68
C GLU A 53 8.93 -1.38 2.66
N ASP A 54 9.40 -1.69 1.46
CA ASP A 54 9.38 -0.81 0.29
C ASP A 54 9.24 -1.69 -0.95
N HIS A 55 8.01 -1.83 -1.43
CA HIS A 55 7.74 -2.67 -2.59
C HIS A 55 6.70 -2.07 -3.52
N PHE A 56 6.73 -2.64 -4.73
CA PHE A 56 5.88 -2.28 -5.84
C PHE A 56 4.95 -3.43 -6.19
N GLY A 57 3.90 -3.08 -6.90
CA GLY A 57 3.03 -4.07 -7.52
C GLY A 57 2.09 -3.45 -8.53
N SER A 58 1.06 -4.22 -8.87
CA SER A 58 -0.05 -3.78 -9.71
C SER A 58 -1.33 -3.72 -8.89
N TYR A 59 -2.24 -2.83 -9.25
CA TYR A 59 -3.54 -2.72 -8.61
C TYR A 59 -4.68 -2.59 -9.61
N VAL A 60 -5.88 -2.92 -9.15
CA VAL A 60 -7.14 -2.62 -9.83
C VAL A 60 -8.08 -2.00 -8.81
N SER A 61 -8.62 -0.82 -9.12
CA SER A 61 -9.60 -0.12 -8.29
C SER A 61 -11.01 -0.27 -8.85
N ALA A 62 -11.99 -0.40 -7.96
CA ALA A 62 -13.41 -0.33 -8.29
C ALA A 62 -13.91 1.11 -8.53
N THR A 63 -13.12 2.12 -8.18
CA THR A 63 -13.44 3.54 -8.36
C THR A 63 -12.51 4.21 -9.36
N GLY A 64 -13.01 5.24 -10.03
CA GLY A 64 -12.25 6.01 -11.00
C GLY A 64 -11.21 6.94 -10.35
N PRO A 65 -10.25 7.48 -11.13
CA PRO A 65 -9.34 8.52 -10.65
C PRO A 65 -10.10 9.73 -10.09
N GLY A 66 -9.64 10.27 -8.95
CA GLY A 66 -10.25 11.43 -8.29
C GLY A 66 -11.49 11.12 -7.44
N GLU A 67 -11.97 9.87 -7.45
CA GLU A 67 -13.00 9.42 -6.52
C GLU A 67 -12.37 8.84 -5.25
N ALA A 68 -13.07 8.96 -4.11
CA ALA A 68 -12.64 8.31 -2.88
C ALA A 68 -12.52 6.79 -3.08
N LEU A 69 -11.43 6.21 -2.59
CA LEU A 69 -11.15 4.78 -2.74
C LEU A 69 -12.21 3.95 -2.01
N ARG A 70 -12.61 2.83 -2.62
CA ARG A 70 -13.59 1.89 -2.03
C ARG A 70 -13.06 0.49 -1.98
N HIS A 71 -12.82 -0.14 -3.13
CA HIS A 71 -12.33 -1.51 -3.17
C HIS A 71 -11.16 -1.59 -4.14
N ILE A 72 -10.03 -2.11 -3.64
CA ILE A 72 -8.79 -2.22 -4.42
C ILE A 72 -8.19 -3.60 -4.22
N ALA A 73 -7.90 -4.25 -5.34
CA ALA A 73 -7.11 -5.48 -5.36
C ALA A 73 -5.67 -5.13 -5.75
N PHE A 74 -4.71 -5.61 -4.95
CA PHE A 74 -3.28 -5.46 -5.18
C PHE A 74 -2.65 -6.82 -5.44
N LEU A 75 -1.67 -6.81 -6.33
CA LEU A 75 -0.74 -7.91 -6.54
C LEU A 75 0.68 -7.35 -6.40
N SER A 76 1.33 -7.60 -5.26
CA SER A 76 2.72 -7.25 -5.01
C SER A 76 3.63 -8.06 -5.92
N TRP A 77 4.59 -7.39 -6.55
CA TRP A 77 5.61 -8.07 -7.36
C TRP A 77 6.61 -8.79 -6.45
N PRO A 78 7.36 -9.79 -6.98
CA PRO A 78 8.40 -10.47 -6.24
C PRO A 78 9.42 -9.52 -5.59
N SER A 79 9.44 -9.47 -4.27
CA SER A 79 10.37 -8.64 -3.48
C SER A 79 10.95 -9.42 -2.30
N ALA A 80 11.91 -8.83 -1.58
CA ALA A 80 12.42 -9.41 -0.33
C ALA A 80 11.32 -9.55 0.73
N ASP A 81 10.34 -8.66 0.74
CA ASP A 81 9.22 -8.67 1.69
C ASP A 81 8.37 -9.94 1.56
N TRP A 82 8.34 -10.51 0.36
CA TRP A 82 7.49 -11.66 -0.04
C TRP A 82 8.30 -12.90 -0.42
N ASP A 83 9.54 -13.02 0.08
CA ASP A 83 10.40 -14.19 -0.18
C ASP A 83 10.62 -14.46 -1.68
N ARG A 84 10.75 -13.37 -2.45
CA ARG A 84 10.88 -13.38 -3.93
C ARG A 84 9.67 -14.02 -4.62
N ASN A 85 8.49 -13.86 -4.04
CA ASN A 85 7.23 -14.35 -4.56
C ASN A 85 6.16 -13.24 -4.58
N VAL A 86 4.99 -13.50 -5.15
CA VAL A 86 3.89 -12.52 -5.24
C VAL A 86 3.00 -12.55 -4.01
N ALA A 87 2.48 -11.42 -3.56
CA ALA A 87 1.44 -11.37 -2.53
C ALA A 87 0.18 -10.72 -3.09
N SER A 88 -0.99 -11.17 -2.65
CA SER A 88 -2.25 -10.51 -3.02
C SER A 88 -2.86 -9.86 -1.79
N HIS A 89 -3.19 -8.58 -1.93
CA HIS A 89 -3.93 -7.84 -0.93
C HIS A 89 -5.27 -7.40 -1.51
N THR A 90 -6.29 -7.32 -0.67
CA THR A 90 -7.54 -6.67 -1.01
C THR A 90 -7.88 -5.70 0.09
N LEU A 91 -7.96 -4.41 -0.22
CA LEU A 91 -8.37 -3.37 0.71
C LEU A 91 -9.78 -2.91 0.36
N THR A 92 -10.61 -2.82 1.38
CA THR A 92 -11.93 -2.18 1.29
C THR A 92 -11.97 -1.03 2.28
N PHE A 93 -12.23 0.17 1.78
CA PHE A 93 -12.31 1.42 2.52
C PHE A 93 -13.77 1.83 2.74
N GLU A 94 -14.04 2.44 3.88
CA GLU A 94 -15.27 3.14 4.21
C GLU A 94 -14.98 4.65 4.19
N PRO A 95 -15.23 5.36 3.08
CA PRO A 95 -14.79 6.74 2.88
C PRO A 95 -15.31 7.71 3.95
N GLU A 96 -16.49 7.46 4.51
CA GLU A 96 -17.11 8.38 5.48
C GLU A 96 -16.36 8.38 6.82
N THR A 97 -15.79 7.23 7.20
CA THR A 97 -15.08 7.07 8.48
C THR A 97 -13.56 7.02 8.31
N GLY A 98 -13.10 6.76 7.09
CA GLY A 98 -11.73 6.40 6.77
C GLY A 98 -11.33 5.02 7.28
N ALA A 99 -12.25 4.20 7.81
CA ALA A 99 -11.91 2.84 8.20
C ALA A 99 -11.58 1.99 6.97
N PHE A 100 -10.70 1.00 7.12
CA PHE A 100 -10.47 0.00 6.08
C PHE A 100 -10.29 -1.39 6.67
N ILE A 101 -10.62 -2.39 5.87
CA ILE A 101 -10.23 -3.78 6.08
C ILE A 101 -9.28 -4.22 4.97
N GLN A 102 -8.33 -5.06 5.32
CA GLN A 102 -7.37 -5.66 4.41
C GLN A 102 -7.40 -7.17 4.55
N THR A 103 -7.43 -7.88 3.43
CA THR A 103 -7.18 -9.33 3.37
C THR A 103 -5.87 -9.57 2.64
N LEU A 104 -4.92 -10.26 3.29
CA LEU A 104 -3.66 -10.69 2.72
C LEU A 104 -3.70 -12.18 2.38
N ARG A 105 -3.29 -12.54 1.16
CA ARG A 105 -3.07 -13.90 0.70
C ARG A 105 -1.59 -14.07 0.33
N LEU A 106 -0.92 -14.94 1.07
CA LEU A 106 0.48 -15.28 0.83
C LEU A 106 0.60 -16.56 -0.02
N PRO A 107 1.65 -16.69 -0.83
CA PRO A 107 1.95 -17.91 -1.57
C PRO A 107 1.99 -19.13 -0.66
N ALA A 108 1.39 -20.22 -1.11
CA ALA A 108 1.33 -21.49 -0.40
C ALA A 108 0.73 -21.43 1.02
N GLN A 109 0.08 -20.32 1.40
CA GLN A 109 -0.68 -20.21 2.65
C GLN A 109 -2.19 -20.23 2.34
N PRO A 110 -2.92 -21.26 2.79
CA PRO A 110 -4.32 -21.43 2.41
C PRO A 110 -5.27 -20.48 3.16
N VAL A 111 -4.85 -19.97 4.32
CA VAL A 111 -5.67 -19.12 5.18
C VAL A 111 -5.31 -17.65 4.94
N PRO A 112 -6.26 -16.81 4.49
CA PRO A 112 -6.03 -15.38 4.37
C PRO A 112 -5.92 -14.71 5.74
N HIS A 113 -5.13 -13.64 5.80
CA HIS A 113 -4.91 -12.88 7.02
C HIS A 113 -5.69 -11.58 6.96
N ALA A 114 -6.53 -11.34 7.96
CA ALA A 114 -7.30 -10.11 8.07
C ALA A 114 -6.51 -9.06 8.87
N GLN A 115 -6.55 -7.84 8.39
CA GLN A 115 -6.02 -6.65 9.05
C GLN A 115 -7.06 -5.54 8.92
N HIS A 116 -7.00 -4.54 9.78
CA HIS A 116 -7.88 -3.37 9.65
C HIS A 116 -7.23 -2.14 10.29
N GLY A 117 -7.75 -0.98 9.94
CA GLY A 117 -7.23 0.28 10.42
C GLY A 117 -8.00 1.48 9.89
N PHE A 118 -7.32 2.62 9.86
CA PHE A 118 -7.82 3.88 9.33
C PHE A 118 -6.88 4.43 8.27
N ALA A 119 -7.45 5.04 7.25
CA ALA A 119 -6.76 5.68 6.15
C ALA A 119 -7.11 7.16 6.08
N ALA A 120 -6.17 7.95 5.55
CA ALA A 120 -6.36 9.34 5.22
C ALA A 120 -5.65 9.67 3.90
N ALA A 121 -6.40 10.30 2.99
CA ALA A 121 -5.85 10.81 1.75
C ALA A 121 -4.82 11.91 2.04
N VAL A 122 -3.71 11.86 1.31
CA VAL A 122 -2.68 12.89 1.29
C VAL A 122 -2.98 13.84 0.13
N GLU A 123 -2.93 15.14 0.40
CA GLU A 123 -3.14 16.18 -0.62
C GLU A 123 -1.97 16.22 -1.62
N ALA A 124 -2.25 16.70 -2.84
CA ALA A 124 -1.28 16.85 -3.92
C ALA A 124 -0.44 15.57 -4.18
N PRO A 125 -1.09 14.43 -4.56
CA PRO A 125 -0.40 13.15 -4.76
C PRO A 125 0.77 13.25 -5.74
N GLU A 126 0.71 14.14 -6.74
CA GLU A 126 1.77 14.39 -7.71
C GLU A 126 3.08 14.94 -7.11
N SER A 127 3.03 15.44 -5.87
CA SER A 127 4.17 16.03 -5.17
C SER A 127 4.89 15.03 -4.23
N VAL A 128 4.45 13.77 -4.17
CA VAL A 128 5.09 12.75 -3.32
C VAL A 128 6.51 12.45 -3.80
N ASP A 129 7.47 12.44 -2.86
CA ASP A 129 8.83 11.98 -3.13
C ASP A 129 8.86 10.44 -3.13
N LEU A 130 9.07 9.86 -4.30
CA LEU A 130 9.08 8.40 -4.50
C LEU A 130 10.36 7.73 -4.00
N GLU A 131 11.42 8.51 -3.79
CA GLU A 131 12.74 8.04 -3.33
C GLU A 131 12.93 8.24 -1.82
N ALA A 132 11.98 8.90 -1.15
CA ALA A 132 12.03 9.12 0.29
C ALA A 132 12.07 7.78 1.06
N SER A 133 12.98 7.70 2.02
CA SER A 133 13.00 6.61 2.99
C SER A 133 11.77 6.66 3.90
N TRP A 134 11.47 5.56 4.60
CA TRP A 134 10.41 5.57 5.59
C TRP A 134 10.57 6.68 6.64
N ASP A 135 11.78 6.93 7.15
CA ASP A 135 12.02 8.00 8.13
C ASP A 135 11.68 9.39 7.56
N GLN A 136 11.99 9.63 6.29
CA GLN A 136 11.66 10.89 5.61
C GLN A 136 10.16 11.01 5.38
N VAL A 137 9.50 9.93 4.94
CA VAL A 137 8.04 9.84 4.85
C VAL A 137 7.41 10.12 6.21
N ARG A 138 8.02 9.59 7.29
CA ARG A 138 7.52 9.73 8.65
C ARG A 138 7.49 11.17 9.14
N VAL A 139 8.59 11.88 8.88
CA VAL A 139 8.69 13.31 9.16
C VAL A 139 7.77 14.14 8.26
N THR A 140 7.74 13.85 6.96
CA THR A 140 7.00 14.65 5.96
C THR A 140 5.50 14.64 6.24
N TYR A 141 4.96 13.49 6.62
CA TYR A 141 3.53 13.32 6.85
C TYR A 141 3.20 13.21 8.34
N ASP A 142 4.02 13.74 9.25
CA ASP A 142 3.84 13.62 10.71
C ASP A 142 2.40 13.92 11.16
N ALA A 143 1.88 15.09 10.76
CA ALA A 143 0.54 15.54 11.12
C ALA A 143 -0.59 14.60 10.64
N VAL A 144 -0.44 13.99 9.45
CA VAL A 144 -1.46 13.08 8.89
C VAL A 144 -1.56 11.83 9.75
N PHE A 145 -0.43 11.21 10.10
CA PHE A 145 -0.47 10.00 10.91
C PHE A 145 -0.77 10.29 12.37
N ALA A 146 -0.40 11.45 12.91
CA ALA A 146 -0.87 11.90 14.22
C ALA A 146 -2.40 11.95 14.28
N GLY A 147 -3.05 12.51 13.25
CA GLY A 147 -4.51 12.51 13.13
C GLY A 147 -5.12 11.11 13.01
N LEU A 148 -4.46 10.19 12.30
CA LEU A 148 -4.86 8.79 12.23
C LEU A 148 -4.72 8.08 13.58
N LEU A 149 -3.65 8.35 14.34
CA LEU A 149 -3.45 7.83 15.68
C LEU A 149 -4.57 8.29 16.63
N GLU A 150 -4.88 9.59 16.64
CA GLU A 150 -6.00 10.10 17.44
C GLU A 150 -7.32 9.43 17.08
N ARG A 151 -7.58 9.20 15.78
CA ARG A 151 -8.78 8.48 15.33
C ARG A 151 -8.77 7.03 15.83
N ALA A 152 -7.67 6.32 15.67
CA ALA A 152 -7.50 4.94 16.10
C ALA A 152 -7.68 4.76 17.62
N THR A 153 -7.38 5.78 18.43
CA THR A 153 -7.54 5.71 19.90
C THR A 153 -8.94 6.08 20.40
N ARG A 154 -9.81 6.65 19.55
CA ARG A 154 -11.18 7.03 19.90
C ARG A 154 -12.20 5.91 19.66
N HIS A 155 -11.80 4.84 18.98
CA HIS A 155 -12.62 3.68 18.60
C HIS A 155 -12.04 2.41 19.20
#